data_AF-A0A9P6KWP1-F1
#
_entry.id   AF-A0A9P6KWP1-F1
#
_cell.length_a   1.000
_cell.length_b   1.000
_cell.length_c   1.000
_cell.angle_alpha   90.00
_cell.angle_beta   90.00
_cell.angle_gamma   90.00
#
_symmetry.space_group_name_H-M   'P 1'
#
loop_
_entity.id
_entity.type
_entity.pdbx_description
1 polymer ?
#
loop_
_entity_poly.entity_id
_entity_poly.type
_entity_poly.pdbx_seq_one_letter_code
_entity_poly.pdbx_strand_id
1 'polypeptide(L)'
;MAQQGGCMCGNIRYSVEGEPVGKALCHCADCRKITGSTYSTNAIFPSKQFNLTQGTPKQHSKTADTGNTITSHFWYGPRPIHVLRLTKC
;
A
#
# COMPACT_ATOMS: atom_id res chain seq x y z
N MET A 1 -16.99 10.19 4.10
CA MET A 1 -16.82 10.51 2.66
C MET A 1 -15.75 9.60 2.09
N ALA A 2 -15.89 9.13 0.85
CA ALA A 2 -14.91 8.23 0.23
C ALA A 2 -13.75 9.02 -0.39
N GLN A 3 -12.52 8.64 -0.08
CA GLN A 3 -11.29 9.26 -0.56
C GLN A 3 -10.70 8.40 -1.68
N GLN A 4 -10.30 9.04 -2.79
CA GLN A 4 -9.80 8.34 -3.97
C GLN A 4 -8.29 8.44 -4.05
N GLY A 5 -7.66 7.37 -4.52
CA GLY A 5 -6.23 7.32 -4.77
C GLY A 5 -5.90 6.47 -5.98
N GLY A 6 -4.62 6.47 -6.38
CA GLY A 6 -4.19 5.65 -7.49
C GLY A 6 -2.67 5.63 -7.64
N CYS A 7 -2.20 4.74 -8.50
CA CYS A 7 -0.82 4.80 -8.96
C CYS A 7 -0.65 5.99 -9.93
N MET A 8 0.52 6.61 -9.90
CA MET A 8 0.88 7.70 -10.83
C MET A 8 0.88 7.27 -12.31
N CYS A 9 0.97 5.97 -12.61
CA CYS A 9 0.84 5.47 -13.98
C CYS A 9 -0.60 5.52 -14.51
N GLY A 10 -1.61 5.77 -13.66
CA GLY A 10 -3.02 5.84 -14.05
C GLY A 10 -3.72 4.48 -14.18
N ASN A 11 -2.98 3.38 -14.31
CA ASN A 11 -3.55 2.04 -14.54
C ASN A 11 -4.22 1.44 -13.30
N ILE A 12 -3.94 1.97 -12.10
CA ILE A 12 -4.54 1.48 -10.86
C ILE A 12 -5.24 2.62 -10.13
N ARG A 13 -6.52 2.43 -9.81
CA ARG A 13 -7.34 3.34 -9.01
C ARG A 13 -8.02 2.59 -7.88
N TYR A 14 -8.25 3.28 -6.77
CA TYR A 14 -8.94 2.75 -5.61
C TYR A 14 -9.67 3.86 -4.86
N SER A 15 -10.67 3.46 -4.09
CA SER A 15 -11.32 4.29 -3.09
C SER A 15 -11.14 3.67 -1.71
N VAL A 16 -11.07 4.54 -0.70
CA VAL A 16 -11.14 4.18 0.71
C VAL A 16 -12.28 4.94 1.36
N GLU A 17 -13.03 4.29 2.23
CA GLU A 17 -14.18 4.86 2.91
C GLU A 17 -13.90 5.09 4.39
N GLY A 18 -14.24 6.27 4.89
CA GLY A 18 -14.06 6.62 6.29
C GLY A 18 -12.63 7.02 6.64
N GLU A 19 -12.37 7.09 7.95
CA GLU A 19 -11.07 7.48 8.49
C GLU A 19 -10.19 6.25 8.76
N PRO A 20 -8.85 6.38 8.65
CA PRO A 20 -7.94 5.29 8.99
C PRO A 20 -8.06 4.95 10.47
N VAL A 21 -8.05 3.65 10.79
CA VAL A 21 -8.06 3.15 12.18
C VAL A 21 -6.70 3.30 12.86
N GLY A 22 -5.65 3.58 12.08
CA GLY A 22 -4.32 3.82 12.60
C GLY A 22 -3.42 4.46 11.56
N LYS A 23 -2.38 5.13 12.04
CA LYS A 23 -1.28 5.64 11.21
C LYS A 23 0.03 5.17 11.84
N ALA A 24 0.95 4.69 11.02
CA ALA A 24 2.21 4.13 11.50
C ALA A 24 3.38 4.57 10.63
N LEU A 25 4.49 4.90 11.29
CA LEU A 25 5.79 4.99 10.64
C LEU A 25 6.46 3.61 10.75
N CYS A 26 6.74 2.99 9.60
CA CYS A 26 7.36 1.67 9.58
C CYS A 26 8.83 1.77 9.13
N HIS A 27 9.71 1.20 9.95
CA HIS A 27 11.16 1.21 9.75
C HIS A 27 11.72 -0.14 9.28
N CYS A 28 10.87 -1.12 8.98
CA CYS A 28 11.33 -2.45 8.58
C CYS A 28 12.12 -2.40 7.26
N ALA A 29 12.98 -3.40 7.04
CA ALA A 29 13.79 -3.49 5.83
C ALA A 29 12.96 -3.45 4.54
N ASP A 30 11.80 -4.11 4.53
CA ASP A 30 10.90 -4.11 3.37
C ASP A 30 10.34 -2.72 3.08
N CYS A 31 9.86 -2.00 4.11
CA CYS A 31 9.34 -0.65 3.95
C CYS A 31 10.41 0.33 3.47
N ARG A 32 11.64 0.23 4.00
CA ARG A 32 12.78 1.02 3.52
C ARG A 32 13.15 0.69 2.07
N LYS A 33 13.15 -0.60 1.70
CA LYS A 33 13.44 -1.05 0.33
C LYS A 33 12.38 -0.58 -0.67
N ILE A 34 11.12 -0.54 -0.25
CA ILE A 34 10.00 -0.09 -1.09
C ILE A 34 10.06 1.43 -1.31
N THR A 35 10.30 2.22 -0.26
CA THR A 35 10.28 3.69 -0.38
C THR A 35 11.61 4.28 -0.82
N GLY A 36 12.73 3.58 -0.61
CA GLY A 36 14.07 4.15 -0.70
C GLY A 36 14.40 5.14 0.43
N SER A 37 13.51 5.26 1.43
CA SER A 37 13.64 6.17 2.57
C SER A 37 13.99 5.40 3.85
N THR A 38 14.24 6.12 4.95
CA THR A 38 14.49 5.55 6.28
C THR A 38 13.23 4.95 6.91
N TYR A 39 12.05 5.30 6.41
CA TYR A 39 10.75 4.74 6.82
C TYR A 39 9.68 4.87 5.73
N SER A 40 8.52 4.25 5.97
CA SER A 40 7.28 4.50 5.24
C SER A 40 6.21 5.05 6.18
N THR A 41 5.38 5.97 5.67
CA THR A 41 4.20 6.49 6.38
C THR A 41 2.97 5.77 5.87
N ASN A 42 2.34 4.96 6.73
CA ASN A 42 1.22 4.10 6.38
C ASN A 42 -0.05 4.55 7.11
N ALA A 43 -1.17 4.47 6.41
CA ALA A 43 -2.50 4.61 6.98
C ALA A 43 -3.21 3.25 6.89
N ILE A 44 -3.78 2.81 8.01
CA ILE A 44 -4.35 1.48 8.17
C ILE A 44 -5.86 1.61 8.05
N PHE A 45 -6.47 0.82 7.17
CA PHE A 45 -7.91 0.78 6.95
C PHE A 45 -8.42 -0.66 7.02
N PRO A 46 -9.57 -0.90 7.69
CA PRO A 46 -10.30 -2.16 7.65
C PRO A 46 -10.51 -2.69 6.23
N SER A 47 -10.58 -4.02 6.12
CA SER A 47 -10.62 -4.61 4.79
C SER A 47 -11.82 -4.23 3.93
N LYS A 48 -12.96 -4.02 4.59
CA LYS A 48 -14.25 -3.65 4.01
C LYS A 48 -14.30 -2.21 3.51
N GLN A 49 -13.38 -1.36 3.96
CA GLN A 49 -13.34 0.06 3.61
C GLN A 49 -12.45 0.36 2.40
N PHE A 50 -11.76 -0.64 1.85
CA PHE A 50 -10.89 -0.47 0.70
C PHE A 50 -11.50 -1.14 -0.52
N ASN A 51 -11.68 -0.36 -1.59
CA ASN A 51 -12.23 -0.82 -2.85
C ASN A 51 -11.28 -0.52 -4.01
N LEU A 52 -10.89 -1.55 -4.75
CA LEU A 52 -10.09 -1.39 -5.96
C LEU A 52 -11.02 -1.11 -7.14
N THR A 53 -10.94 0.08 -7.71
CA THR A 53 -11.86 0.54 -8.76
C THR A 53 -11.33 0.32 -10.17
N GLN A 54 -10.00 0.21 -10.35
CA GLN A 54 -9.39 -0.04 -11.66
C GLN A 54 -8.07 -0.79 -11.54
N GLY A 55 -7.86 -1.73 -12.47
CA GLY A 55 -6.62 -2.47 -12.70
C GLY A 55 -6.34 -3.56 -11.67
N THR A 56 -5.32 -4.40 -11.93
CA THR A 56 -5.00 -5.56 -11.11
C THR A 56 -3.55 -5.48 -10.61
N PRO A 57 -3.33 -5.28 -9.29
CA PRO A 57 -1.98 -5.30 -8.73
C PRO A 57 -1.42 -6.72 -8.68
N LYS A 58 -0.10 -6.84 -8.82
CA LYS A 58 0.62 -8.08 -8.55
C LYS A 58 0.78 -8.24 -7.04
N GLN A 59 0.52 -9.44 -6.52
CA GLN A 59 0.67 -9.75 -5.11
C GLN A 59 2.06 -10.33 -4.83
N HIS A 60 2.61 -9.99 -3.67
CA HIS A 60 3.80 -10.59 -3.11
C HIS A 60 3.59 -10.79 -1.62
N SER A 61 3.53 -12.05 -1.19
CA SER A 61 3.35 -12.42 0.20
C SER A 61 4.68 -12.84 0.81
N LYS A 62 4.92 -12.40 2.03
CA LYS A 62 6.09 -12.75 2.83
C LYS A 62 5.66 -12.99 4.27
N THR A 63 6.25 -13.98 4.92
CA THR A 63 6.11 -14.17 6.36
C THR A 63 6.99 -13.16 7.08
N ALA A 64 6.39 -12.34 7.92
CA ALA A 64 7.09 -11.41 8.80
C ALA A 64 7.76 -12.17 9.95
N ASP A 65 8.70 -11.51 10.62
CA ASP A 65 9.41 -12.06 11.78
C ASP A 65 8.46 -12.38 12.95
N THR A 66 7.28 -11.75 12.97
CA THR A 66 6.22 -12.03 13.95
C THR A 66 5.39 -13.28 13.62
N GLY A 67 5.70 -13.99 12.53
CA GLY A 67 4.94 -15.15 12.04
C GLY A 67 3.71 -14.78 11.20
N ASN A 68 3.36 -13.50 11.10
CA ASN A 68 2.23 -13.04 10.30
C ASN A 68 2.57 -13.00 8.81
N THR A 69 1.65 -13.42 7.94
CA THR A 69 1.80 -13.26 6.50
C THR A 69 1.41 -11.85 6.08
N ILE A 70 2.38 -11.11 5.54
CA ILE A 70 2.16 -9.78 4.96
C ILE A 70 2.04 -9.93 3.45
N THR A 71 0.88 -9.57 2.89
CA THR A 71 0.66 -9.52 1.44
C THR A 71 0.77 -8.07 0.96
N SER A 72 1.82 -7.80 0.20
CA SER A 72 2.05 -6.52 -0.45
C SER A 72 1.53 -6.55 -1.90
N HIS A 73 0.86 -5.48 -2.31
CA HIS A 73 0.33 -5.32 -3.66
C HIS A 73 1.18 -4.30 -4.43
N PHE A 74 1.84 -4.75 -5.49
CA PHE A 74 2.72 -3.93 -6.33
C PHE A 74 2.13 -3.69 -7.72
N TRP A 75 2.33 -2.49 -8.26
CA TRP A 75 2.06 -2.13 -9.66
C TRP A 75 3.36 -1.60 -10.28
N TYR A 76 3.79 -2.22 -11.37
CA TYR A 76 4.92 -1.72 -12.15
C TYR A 76 4.35 -0.91 -13.32
N GLY A 77 4.58 0.41 -13.31
CA GLY A 77 4.39 1.26 -14.48
C GLY A 77 5.72 1.44 -15.23
N PRO A 78 5.72 1.73 -16.54
CA PRO A 78 6.95 1.82 -17.36
C PRO A 78 7.80 3.07 -17.11
N ARG A 79 7.66 3.77 -15.97
CA ARG A 79 8.45 4.99 -15.67
C ARG A 79 9.27 4.79 -14.39
N PRO A 80 10.56 5.17 -14.38
CA PRO A 80 11.31 5.27 -13.15
C PRO A 80 10.73 6.43 -12.33
N ILE A 81 10.82 6.35 -10.98
CA ILE A 81 10.57 7.40 -9.97
C ILE A 81 9.22 7.28 -9.19
N HIS A 82 9.41 6.83 -7.93
CA HIS A 82 8.68 7.00 -6.65
C HIS A 82 7.27 6.41 -6.40
N VAL A 83 7.18 5.82 -5.20
CA VAL A 83 6.12 4.94 -4.67
C VAL A 83 5.14 5.71 -3.80
N LEU A 84 3.85 5.41 -3.96
CA LEU A 84 2.87 5.50 -2.88
C LEU A 84 1.96 4.28 -2.97
N ARG A 85 1.92 3.42 -1.93
CA ARG A 85 0.63 2.86 -1.48
C ARG A 85 0.63 2.12 -0.14
N LEU A 86 -0.41 2.49 0.60
CA LEU A 86 -1.22 1.80 1.61
C LEU A 86 -1.08 0.27 1.63
N THR A 87 -0.24 -0.23 2.52
CA THR A 87 -0.39 -1.58 3.06
C THR A 87 -1.45 -1.58 4.15
N LYS A 88 -2.51 -2.37 3.94
CA LYS A 88 -3.31 -2.93 5.04
C LYS A 88 -2.37 -3.73 5.93
N CYS A 89 -2.32 -3.38 7.20
CA CYS A 89 -1.90 -4.30 8.26
C CYS A 89 -3.11 -5.16 8.63
#